data_AF-A0A2X2J7X9-F1
#
_entry.id   AF-A0A2X2J7X9-F1
#
_cell.length_a   1.000
_cell.length_b   1.000
_cell.length_c   1.000
_cell.angle_alpha   90.00
_cell.angle_beta   90.00
_cell.angle_gamma   90.00
#
_symmetry.space_group_name_H-M   'P 1'
#
loop_
_entity.id
_entity.type
_entity.pdbx_description
1 polymer ?
#
loop_
_entity_poly.entity_id
_entity_poly.type
_entity_poly.pdbx_seq_one_letter_code
_entity_poly.pdbx_strand_id
1 'polypeptide(L)'
;MKTIGWIVLATLLIALISSVLYYFVHPMFGGSFKGARLERMKQSPNFKNGIFHNLEVTPSLKGDVNMVSLLWDFLFNKNPHLNLSVYCQLWNAI
;
A
#
# COMPACT_ATOMS: atom_id res chain seq x y z
N MET A 1 6.83 -25.60 -32.12
CA MET A 1 7.19 -24.20 -31.78
C MET A 1 6.08 -23.48 -31.00
N LYS A 2 4.84 -23.42 -31.51
CA LYS A 2 3.71 -22.76 -30.81
C LYS A 2 3.44 -23.34 -29.41
N THR A 3 3.47 -24.66 -29.27
CA THR A 3 3.27 -25.38 -27.99
C THR A 3 4.34 -25.04 -26.95
N ILE A 4 5.60 -24.92 -27.36
CA ILE A 4 6.70 -24.53 -26.48
C ILE A 4 6.50 -23.09 -25.97
N GLY A 5 6.08 -22.16 -26.85
CA GLY A 5 5.76 -20.79 -26.47
C GLY A 5 4.64 -20.70 -25.43
N TRP A 6 3.57 -21.50 -25.59
CA TRP A 6 2.49 -21.57 -24.60
C TRP A 6 2.95 -22.13 -23.25
N ILE A 7 3.82 -23.15 -23.26
CA ILE A 7 4.36 -23.72 -22.03
C ILE A 7 5.20 -22.67 -21.29
N VAL A 8 6.12 -21.98 -21.98
CA VAL A 8 6.94 -20.92 -21.38
C VAL A 8 6.08 -19.80 -20.80
N LEU A 9 5.07 -19.34 -21.56
CA LEU A 9 4.15 -18.30 -21.11
C LEU A 9 3.37 -18.74 -19.86
N ALA A 10 2.84 -19.97 -19.86
CA ALA A 10 2.13 -20.52 -18.72
C ALA A 10 3.02 -20.60 -17.47
N THR A 11 4.27 -21.04 -17.61
CA THR A 11 5.22 -21.10 -16.49
C THR A 11 5.52 -19.71 -15.92
N LEU A 12 5.72 -18.70 -16.77
CA LEU A 12 5.96 -17.33 -16.31
C LEU A 12 4.75 -16.75 -15.58
N LEU A 13 3.53 -16.98 -16.10
CA LEU A 13 2.30 -16.53 -15.45
C LEU A 13 2.10 -17.20 -14.08
N ILE A 14 2.34 -18.51 -13.99
CA ILE A 14 2.25 -19.25 -12.72
C ILE A 14 3.26 -18.71 -11.71
N ALA A 15 4.50 -18.46 -12.12
CA ALA A 15 5.53 -17.90 -11.26
C ALA A 15 5.16 -16.49 -10.76
N LEU A 16 4.63 -15.64 -11.65
CA LEU A 16 4.19 -14.29 -11.29
C LEU A 16 3.01 -14.30 -10.32
N ILE A 17 1.98 -15.10 -10.58
CA ILE A 17 0.82 -15.19 -9.69
C ILE A 17 1.25 -15.72 -8.32
N SER A 18 2.10 -16.74 -8.29
CA SER A 18 2.59 -17.33 -7.03
C SER A 18 3.40 -16.32 -6.21
N SER A 19 4.26 -15.51 -6.85
CA SER A 19 5.04 -14.49 -6.15
C SER A 19 4.18 -13.37 -5.60
N VAL A 20 3.17 -12.91 -6.34
CA VAL A 20 2.22 -11.90 -5.88
C VAL A 20 1.43 -12.40 -4.67
N LEU A 21 0.89 -13.63 -4.74
CA LEU A 21 0.16 -14.24 -3.62
C LEU A 21 1.07 -14.40 -2.39
N TYR A 22 2.30 -14.85 -2.58
CA TYR A 22 3.27 -14.97 -1.50
C TYR A 22 3.58 -13.62 -0.84
N TYR A 23 3.76 -12.56 -1.63
CA TYR A 23 4.02 -11.21 -1.14
C TYR A 23 2.89 -10.70 -0.23
N PHE A 24 1.63 -10.92 -0.61
CA PHE A 24 0.48 -10.47 0.17
C PHE A 24 0.29 -11.24 1.49
N VAL A 25 0.76 -12.49 1.56
CA VAL A 25 0.70 -13.31 2.80
C VAL A 25 1.96 -13.11 3.66
N HIS A 26 2.96 -12.37 3.16
CA HIS A 26 4.24 -12.22 3.85
C HIS A 26 4.05 -11.54 5.21
N PRO A 27 4.58 -12.10 6.32
CA PRO A 27 4.33 -11.62 7.69
C PRO A 27 4.91 -10.23 7.98
N MET A 28 5.69 -9.67 7.04
CA MET A 28 6.16 -8.28 7.10
C MET A 28 5.01 -7.27 7.02
N PHE A 29 3.91 -7.62 6.34
CA PHE A 29 2.75 -6.74 6.15
C PHE A 29 1.59 -7.18 7.04
N GLY A 30 0.81 -6.22 7.55
CA GLY A 30 -0.48 -6.49 8.22
C GLY A 30 -0.41 -7.33 9.50
N GLY A 31 0.77 -7.53 10.09
CA GLY A 31 0.93 -8.31 11.32
C GLY A 31 0.25 -7.68 12.54
N SER A 32 -0.20 -8.52 13.48
CA SER A 32 -0.75 -8.04 14.76
C SER A 32 0.35 -7.34 15.58
N PHE A 33 -0.04 -6.28 16.29
CA PHE A 33 0.87 -5.60 17.21
C PHE A 33 1.29 -6.56 18.34
N LYS A 34 2.58 -6.63 18.65
CA LYS A 34 3.13 -7.49 19.71
C LYS A 34 4.09 -6.71 20.61
N GLY A 35 4.31 -7.24 21.82
CA GLY A 35 5.29 -6.73 22.78
C GLY A 35 5.05 -5.27 23.18
N ALA A 36 6.15 -4.52 23.38
CA ALA A 36 6.11 -3.14 23.86
C ALA A 36 5.25 -2.19 23.02
N ARG A 37 5.12 -2.45 21.70
CA ARG A 37 4.25 -1.63 20.84
C ARG A 37 2.77 -1.84 21.16
N LEU A 38 2.36 -3.08 21.39
CA LEU A 38 0.98 -3.40 21.77
C LEU A 38 0.63 -2.77 23.12
N GLU A 39 1.54 -2.86 24.10
CA GLU A 39 1.31 -2.27 25.43
C GLU A 39 1.15 -0.75 25.37
N ARG A 40 1.96 -0.06 24.57
CA ARG A 40 1.77 1.39 24.31
C ARG A 40 0.44 1.70 23.62
N MET A 41 0.01 0.85 22.68
CA MET A 41 -1.27 1.06 21.99
C MET A 41 -2.46 0.89 22.92
N LYS A 42 -2.46 -0.14 23.79
CA LYS A 42 -3.53 -0.39 24.77
C LYS A 42 -3.73 0.76 25.76
N GLN A 43 -2.69 1.57 26.02
CA GLN A 43 -2.80 2.76 26.88
C GLN A 43 -3.55 3.91 26.20
N SER A 44 -3.74 3.87 24.88
CA SER A 44 -4.47 4.92 24.14
C SER A 44 -5.98 4.70 24.21
N PRO A 45 -6.79 5.75 24.43
CA PRO A 45 -8.25 5.67 24.36
C PRO A 45 -8.77 5.32 22.95
N ASN A 46 -7.91 5.42 21.93
CA ASN A 46 -8.23 5.12 20.54
C ASN A 46 -8.05 3.64 20.18
N PHE A 47 -7.47 2.83 21.07
CA PHE A 47 -7.36 1.39 20.86
C PHE A 47 -8.59 0.69 21.45
N LYS A 48 -9.49 0.21 20.59
CA LYS A 48 -10.75 -0.42 20.99
C LYS A 48 -10.95 -1.71 20.21
N ASN A 49 -11.48 -2.74 20.87
CA ASN A 49 -11.77 -4.04 20.25
C ASN A 49 -10.58 -4.67 19.48
N GLY A 50 -9.34 -4.40 19.93
CA GLY A 50 -8.12 -4.92 19.30
C GLY A 50 -7.63 -4.14 18.06
N ILE A 51 -8.27 -3.03 17.71
CA ILE A 51 -7.93 -2.20 16.54
C ILE A 51 -7.68 -0.76 16.99
N PHE A 52 -6.74 -0.09 16.32
CA PHE A 52 -6.50 1.33 16.53
C PHE A 52 -7.41 2.16 15.64
N HIS A 53 -8.19 3.06 16.22
CA HIS A 53 -9.05 3.98 15.49
C HIS A 53 -8.36 5.33 15.33
N ASN A 54 -8.30 5.86 14.10
CA ASN A 54 -7.81 7.21 13.87
C ASN A 54 -8.77 8.24 14.50
N LEU A 55 -8.23 9.39 14.90
CA LEU A 55 -9.02 10.50 15.46
C LEU A 55 -10.03 11.04 14.44
N GLU A 56 -9.61 11.11 13.18
CA GLU A 56 -10.42 11.53 12.05
C GLU A 56 -10.63 10.35 11.10
N VAL A 57 -11.78 10.35 10.42
CA VAL A 57 -12.06 9.36 9.39
C VAL A 57 -11.08 9.58 8.24
N THR A 58 -10.14 8.65 8.08
CA THR A 58 -9.22 8.61 6.94
C THR A 58 -9.77 7.59 5.94
N PRO A 59 -10.61 8.00 4.97
CA PRO A 59 -11.07 7.07 3.96
C PRO A 59 -9.87 6.56 3.16
N SER A 60 -9.90 5.28 2.77
CA SER A 60 -8.81 4.65 2.02
C SER A 60 -8.54 5.31 0.66
N LEU A 61 -9.52 6.05 0.14
CA LEU A 61 -9.44 6.86 -1.07
C LEU A 61 -10.00 8.24 -0.76
N LYS A 62 -9.49 9.28 -1.43
CA LYS A 62 -10.13 10.61 -1.40
C LYS A 62 -11.57 10.48 -1.94
N GLY A 63 -12.52 11.21 -1.36
CA GLY A 63 -13.96 10.95 -1.53
C GLY A 63 -14.46 10.81 -2.96
N ASP A 64 -13.83 11.49 -3.93
CA ASP A 64 -14.33 11.57 -5.30
C ASP A 64 -13.50 10.75 -6.31
N VAL A 65 -12.58 9.90 -5.84
CA VAL A 65 -11.69 9.12 -6.73
C VAL A 65 -11.85 7.62 -6.50
N ASN A 66 -11.95 6.89 -7.61
CA ASN A 66 -11.88 5.43 -7.58
C ASN A 66 -10.42 4.97 -7.78
N MET A 67 -10.15 3.72 -7.39
CA MET A 67 -8.80 3.14 -7.46
C MET A 67 -8.24 3.12 -8.90
N VAL A 68 -9.09 2.87 -9.90
CA VAL A 68 -8.66 2.77 -11.31
C VAL A 68 -8.18 4.13 -11.83
N SER A 69 -8.94 5.20 -11.55
CA SER A 69 -8.57 6.57 -11.89
C SER A 69 -7.27 6.96 -11.21
N LEU A 70 -7.12 6.65 -9.92
CA LEU A 70 -5.89 6.95 -9.18
C LEU A 70 -4.67 6.22 -9.75
N LEU A 71 -4.81 4.94 -10.10
CA LEU A 71 -3.71 4.17 -10.71
C LEU A 71 -3.36 4.70 -12.09
N TRP A 72 -4.37 5.08 -12.90
CA TRP A 72 -4.15 5.71 -14.19
C TRP A 72 -3.40 7.04 -14.05
N ASP A 73 -3.84 7.90 -13.12
CA ASP A 73 -3.20 9.17 -12.82
C ASP A 73 -1.77 8.95 -12.32
N PHE A 74 -1.53 7.96 -11.45
CA PHE A 74 -0.19 7.64 -10.95
C PHE A 74 0.77 7.19 -12.06
N LEU A 75 0.30 6.36 -13.00
CA LEU A 75 1.15 5.79 -14.05
C LEU A 75 1.40 6.75 -15.22
N PHE A 76 0.41 7.58 -15.56
CA PHE A 76 0.41 8.34 -16.82
C PHE A 76 0.36 9.86 -16.63
N ASN A 77 -0.14 10.37 -15.51
CA ASN A 77 -0.17 11.81 -15.26
C ASN A 77 1.09 12.28 -14.53
N LYS A 78 1.77 13.27 -15.11
CA LYS A 78 2.92 13.94 -14.48
C LYS A 78 2.40 14.89 -13.43
N ASN A 79 2.48 14.50 -12.17
CA ASN A 79 2.14 15.38 -11.05
C ASN A 79 3.30 16.35 -10.78
N PRO A 80 3.14 17.67 -10.96
CA PRO A 80 4.17 18.66 -10.62
C PRO A 80 4.51 18.65 -9.12
N HIS A 81 3.57 18.18 -8.28
CA HIS A 81 3.74 18.05 -6.83
C HIS A 81 4.45 16.76 -6.39
N LEU A 82 4.73 15.78 -7.27
CA LEU A 82 5.56 14.62 -6.93
C LEU A 82 7.07 14.87 -7.16
N ASN A 83 7.43 16.11 -7.55
CA ASN A 83 8.83 16.51 -7.60
C ASN A 83 9.35 16.72 -6.16
N LEU A 84 10.25 15.85 -5.72
CA LEU A 84 10.82 15.86 -4.37
C LEU A 84 11.44 17.23 -4.01
N SER A 85 11.85 18.03 -5.00
CA SER A 85 12.37 19.39 -4.78
C SER A 85 11.36 20.38 -4.21
N VAL A 86 10.06 20.21 -4.49
CA VAL A 86 8.99 21.13 -4.05
C VAL A 86 8.68 20.93 -2.55
N TYR A 87 8.75 19.70 -2.04
CA TYR A 87 8.57 19.44 -0.61
C TYR A 87 9.73 19.95 0.24
N CYS A 88 10.97 19.91 -0.28
CA CYS A 88 12.11 20.53 0.40
C CYS A 88 12.01 22.06 0.50
N GLN A 89 11.35 22.73 -0.46
CA GLN A 89 11.13 24.18 -0.37
C GLN A 89 10.05 24.55 0.66
N LEU A 90 9.00 23.72 0.80
CA LEU A 90 7.94 23.94 1.79
C LEU A 90 8.40 23.65 3.23
N TRP A 91 9.28 22.67 3.44
CA TRP A 91 9.75 22.31 4.79
C TRP A 91 10.79 23.28 5.36
N ASN A 92 11.53 24.00 4.51
CA ASN A 92 12.43 25.07 4.94
C ASN A 92 11.72 26.42 5.19
N ALA A 93 10.41 26.48 4.95
CA ALA A 93 9.58 27.67 5.14
C ALA A 93 8.69 27.60 6.40
N ILE A 94 8.81 26.52 7.18
CA ILE A 94 8.23 26.33 8.52
C ILE A 94 9.39 26.30 9.51
#